data_AF-A0A0B2URL4-F1
#
_entry.id   AF-A0A0B2URL4-F1
#
_cell.length_a   1.000
_cell.length_b   1.000
_cell.length_c   1.000
_cell.angle_alpha   90.00
_cell.angle_beta   90.00
_cell.angle_gamma   90.00
#
_symmetry.space_group_name_H-M   'P 1'
#
loop_
_entity.id
_entity.type
_entity.pdbx_description
1 polymer ?
#
loop_
_entity_poly.entity_id
_entity_poly.type
_entity_poly.pdbx_seq_one_letter_code
_entity_poly.pdbx_strand_id
1 'polypeptide(L)'
;MLLPRYSPQLIPLDGYTRSASAIMLAVDRLGRENKLDDVNFTFVWEYEECNEHTALGLAVQMILNESITVLVGPPCNAPAIDVGILTAYYDLPNFLWGPVTAAQFNDNVRFPTLASVTPDSFSFAVFTASIDIA
;
A
#
# COMPACT_ATOMS: atom_id res chain seq x y z
N MET A 1 2.48 7.33 3.38
CA MET A 1 1.81 6.04 3.59
C MET A 1 0.40 6.31 4.09
N LEU A 2 -0.57 5.54 3.61
CA LEU A 2 -1.98 5.60 4.03
C LEU A 2 -2.29 4.41 4.94
N LEU A 3 -2.95 4.66 6.07
CA LEU A 3 -3.19 3.63 7.10
C LEU A 3 -4.34 3.99 8.06
N PRO A 4 -5.02 3.01 8.67
CA PRO A 4 -5.99 3.26 9.74
C PRO A 4 -5.29 3.48 11.10
N ARG A 5 -5.97 4.21 11.99
CA ARG A 5 -5.51 4.52 13.34
C ARG A 5 -6.61 4.50 14.39
N TYR A 6 -7.84 4.90 14.05
CA TYR A 6 -8.91 5.16 15.02
C TYR A 6 -9.96 4.07 15.08
N SER A 7 -10.25 3.40 13.96
CA SER A 7 -11.32 2.42 13.89
C SER A 7 -10.95 1.15 14.68
N PRO A 8 -11.68 0.79 15.74
CA PRO A 8 -11.31 -0.32 16.62
C PRO A 8 -11.31 -1.67 15.89
N GLN A 9 -12.06 -1.79 14.79
CA GLN A 9 -12.07 -2.98 13.94
C GLN A 9 -10.81 -3.09 13.07
N LEU A 10 -10.20 -1.97 12.68
CA LEU A 10 -9.06 -1.92 11.75
C LEU A 10 -7.72 -1.91 12.47
N ILE A 11 -7.65 -1.32 13.68
CA ILE A 11 -6.43 -1.30 14.51
C ILE A 11 -5.73 -2.66 14.64
N PRO A 12 -6.42 -3.79 14.94
CA PRO A 12 -5.75 -5.08 15.10
C PRO A 12 -5.25 -5.66 13.77
N LEU A 13 -5.82 -5.25 12.64
CA LEU A 13 -5.45 -5.75 11.31
C LEU A 13 -4.27 -4.92 10.78
N ASP A 14 -4.50 -3.63 10.59
CA ASP A 14 -3.64 -2.77 9.76
C ASP A 14 -3.30 -1.45 10.47
N GLY A 15 -3.50 -1.37 11.79
CA GLY A 15 -3.35 -0.13 12.54
C GLY A 15 -1.93 0.45 12.53
N TYR A 16 -1.84 1.79 12.58
CA TYR A 16 -0.58 2.55 12.69
C TYR A 16 0.40 1.97 13.70
N THR A 17 -0.07 1.64 14.90
CA THR A 17 0.78 1.18 16.01
C THR A 17 1.59 -0.07 15.66
N ARG A 18 1.07 -0.95 14.79
CA ARG A 18 1.74 -2.19 14.38
C ARG A 18 2.58 -1.99 13.12
N SER A 19 2.06 -1.25 12.14
CA SER A 19 2.66 -1.19 10.80
C SER A 19 3.73 -0.10 10.68
N ALA A 20 3.54 1.07 11.31
CA ALA A 20 4.48 2.18 11.20
C ALA A 20 5.84 1.86 11.84
N SER A 21 5.82 1.15 12.97
CA SER A 21 7.05 0.73 13.68
C SER A 21 7.87 -0.26 12.88
N ALA A 22 7.23 -1.16 12.13
CA ALA A 22 7.92 -2.13 11.27
C ALA A 22 8.76 -1.45 10.18
N ILE A 23 8.23 -0.39 9.55
CA ILE A 23 8.94 0.37 8.51
C ILE A 23 10.14 1.11 9.09
N MET A 24 9.98 1.76 10.24
CA MET A 24 11.09 2.44 10.91
C MET A 24 12.22 1.47 11.27
N LEU A 25 11.88 0.27 11.74
CA LEU A 25 12.86 -0.78 12.04
C LEU A 25 13.56 -1.29 10.77
N ALA A 26 12.83 -1.44 9.66
CA ALA A 26 13.41 -1.84 8.39
C ALA A 26 14.43 -0.81 7.89
N VAL A 27 14.13 0.49 8.00
CA VAL A 27 15.05 1.58 7.63
C VAL A 27 16.27 1.62 8.54
N ASP A 28 16.10 1.48 9.86
CA ASP A 28 17.22 1.37 10.79
C ASP A 28 18.16 0.22 10.40
N ARG A 29 17.57 -0.93 10.03
CA ARG A 29 18.36 -2.08 9.60
C ARG A 29 19.11 -1.82 8.29
N LEU A 30 18.48 -1.17 7.32
CA LEU A 30 19.12 -0.80 6.04
C LEU A 30 20.32 0.11 6.26
N GLY A 31 20.20 1.10 7.16
CA GLY A 31 21.30 1.99 7.53
C GLY A 31 22.43 1.25 8.25
N ARG A 32 22.10 0.30 9.13
CA ARG A 32 23.12 -0.51 9.83
C ARG A 32 23.88 -1.47 8.92
N GLU A 33 23.27 -1.93 7.83
CA GLU A 33 23.89 -2.84 6.87
C GLU A 33 24.60 -2.13 5.71
N ASN A 34 24.62 -0.79 5.72
CA ASN A 34 25.18 0.05 4.67
C ASN A 34 24.68 -0.32 3.27
N LYS A 35 23.36 -0.59 3.14
CA LYS A 35 22.76 -1.02 1.86
C LYS A 35 22.33 0.14 0.97
N LEU A 36 22.04 1.30 1.55
CA LEU A 36 21.44 2.46 0.88
C LEU A 36 21.93 3.76 1.54
N ASP A 37 23.24 3.99 1.55
CA ASP A 37 23.87 5.11 2.28
C ASP A 37 23.61 6.48 1.63
N ASP A 38 23.28 6.49 0.34
CA ASP A 38 23.03 7.71 -0.44
C ASP A 38 21.54 8.12 -0.47
N VAL A 39 20.67 7.42 0.27
CA VAL A 39 19.21 7.64 0.24
C VAL A 39 18.68 8.02 1.62
N ASN A 40 18.07 9.20 1.72
CA ASN A 40 17.38 9.65 2.93
C ASN A 40 15.88 9.38 2.83
N PHE A 41 15.36 8.53 3.72
CA PHE A 41 13.92 8.24 3.80
C PHE A 41 13.20 9.25 4.69
N THR A 42 12.18 9.92 4.14
CA THR A 42 11.24 10.75 4.91
C THR A 42 9.84 10.19 4.74
N PHE A 43 9.14 9.97 5.85
CA PHE A 43 7.81 9.36 5.86
C PHE A 43 6.74 10.38 6.21
N VAL A 44 5.76 10.52 5.31
CA VAL A 44 4.49 11.22 5.57
C VAL A 44 3.44 10.18 5.88
N TRP A 45 2.72 10.33 7.00
CA TRP A 45 1.72 9.38 7.48
C TRP A 45 0.34 10.04 7.45
N GLU A 46 -0.59 9.43 6.73
CA GLU A 46 -1.96 9.94 6.60
C GLU A 46 -2.98 8.85 6.95
N TYR A 47 -4.09 9.28 7.54
CA TYR A 47 -5.06 8.37 8.16
C TYR A 47 -6.39 8.36 7.44
N GLU A 48 -6.64 7.29 6.67
CA GLU A 48 -7.82 7.22 5.78
C GLU A 48 -8.95 6.33 6.30
N GLU A 49 -8.70 5.48 7.31
CA GLU A 49 -9.72 4.63 7.97
C GLU A 49 -10.51 3.70 7.03
N CYS A 50 -9.86 3.18 6.00
CA CYS A 50 -10.47 2.38 4.94
C CYS A 50 -11.69 3.05 4.28
N ASN A 51 -11.62 4.38 4.09
CA ASN A 51 -12.65 5.17 3.44
C ASN A 51 -12.16 5.75 2.12
N GLU A 52 -12.85 5.43 1.02
CA GLU A 52 -12.47 5.79 -0.35
C GLU A 52 -12.32 7.29 -0.55
N HIS A 53 -13.29 8.07 -0.10
CA HIS A 53 -13.30 9.53 -0.24
C HIS A 53 -12.12 10.17 0.48
N THR A 54 -11.84 9.70 1.69
CA THR A 54 -10.76 10.24 2.53
C THR A 54 -9.41 9.81 1.99
N ALA A 55 -9.24 8.54 1.61
CA ALA A 55 -8.02 8.01 1.02
C ALA A 55 -7.62 8.74 -0.26
N LEU A 56 -8.57 8.96 -1.18
CA LEU A 56 -8.34 9.71 -2.40
C LEU A 56 -7.93 11.16 -2.13
N GLY A 57 -8.66 11.86 -1.25
CA GLY A 57 -8.36 13.25 -0.92
C GLY A 57 -6.97 13.41 -0.30
N LEU A 58 -6.64 12.54 0.66
CA LEU A 58 -5.32 12.53 1.30
C LEU A 58 -4.21 12.15 0.31
N ALA A 59 -4.45 11.17 -0.58
CA ALA A 59 -3.47 10.81 -1.62
C ALA A 59 -3.18 11.99 -2.55
N VAL A 60 -4.21 12.71 -3.01
CA VAL A 60 -4.04 13.92 -3.83
C VAL A 60 -3.25 14.98 -3.07
N GLN A 61 -3.59 15.22 -1.80
CA GLN A 61 -2.88 16.19 -0.96
C GLN A 61 -1.41 15.81 -0.78
N MET A 62 -1.10 14.54 -0.55
CA MET A 62 0.28 14.06 -0.42
C MET A 62 1.07 14.21 -1.73
N ILE A 63 0.43 13.95 -2.87
CA ILE A 63 1.08 14.09 -4.19
C ILE A 63 1.35 15.57 -4.50
N LEU A 64 0.37 16.45 -4.30
CA LEU A 64 0.45 17.84 -4.74
C LEU A 64 1.13 18.77 -3.74
N ASN A 65 0.86 18.60 -2.44
CA ASN A 65 1.34 19.52 -1.40
C ASN A 65 2.61 19.00 -0.74
N GLU A 66 2.69 17.70 -0.46
CA GLU A 66 3.84 17.08 0.21
C GLU A 66 4.89 16.55 -0.80
N SER A 67 4.58 16.56 -2.10
CA SER A 67 5.49 16.15 -3.19
C SER A 67 6.12 14.76 -3.00
N ILE A 68 5.30 13.78 -2.58
CA ILE A 68 5.78 12.41 -2.38
C ILE A 68 6.29 11.79 -3.68
N THR A 69 7.31 10.92 -3.59
CA THR A 69 7.89 10.19 -4.73
C THR A 69 7.40 8.75 -4.84
N VAL A 70 6.89 8.19 -3.75
CA VAL A 70 6.35 6.83 -3.66
C VAL A 70 5.16 6.85 -2.72
N LEU A 71 4.08 6.17 -3.11
CA LEU A 71 2.95 5.90 -2.23
C LEU A 71 3.03 4.46 -1.71
N VAL A 72 2.69 4.30 -0.44
CA VAL A 72 2.50 2.98 0.19
C VAL A 72 1.09 2.94 0.77
N GLY A 73 0.27 2.04 0.27
CA GLY A 73 -1.16 1.91 0.58
C GLY A 73 -2.08 2.54 -0.47
N PRO A 74 -3.39 2.54 -0.25
CA PRO A 74 -4.15 2.14 0.95
C PRO A 74 -4.09 0.65 1.35
N PRO A 75 -4.43 0.30 2.61
CA PRO A 75 -4.44 -1.08 3.08
C PRO A 75 -5.73 -1.86 2.82
N CYS A 76 -6.80 -1.18 2.40
CA CYS A 76 -8.09 -1.80 2.12
C CYS A 76 -8.39 -1.81 0.61
N ASN A 77 -9.09 -2.85 0.13
CA ASN A 77 -9.37 -3.07 -1.29
C ASN A 77 -10.04 -1.86 -1.98
N ALA A 78 -11.15 -1.35 -1.44
CA ALA A 78 -11.93 -0.28 -2.07
C ALA A 78 -11.10 1.02 -2.24
N PRO A 79 -10.50 1.60 -1.18
CA PRO A 79 -9.66 2.78 -1.35
C PRO A 79 -8.41 2.48 -2.21
N ALA A 80 -7.86 1.27 -2.14
CA ALA A 80 -6.71 0.89 -2.96
C ALA A 80 -7.00 0.86 -4.46
N ILE A 81 -8.20 0.46 -4.87
CA ILE A 81 -8.62 0.53 -6.28
C ILE A 81 -8.65 1.99 -6.74
N ASP A 82 -9.26 2.87 -5.95
CA ASP A 82 -9.43 4.27 -6.32
C ASP A 82 -8.09 5.01 -6.37
N VAL A 83 -7.26 4.84 -5.35
CA VAL A 83 -5.93 5.45 -5.28
C VAL A 83 -4.96 4.81 -6.29
N GLY A 84 -5.15 3.53 -6.63
CA GLY A 84 -4.41 2.85 -7.69
C GLY A 84 -4.57 3.54 -9.05
N ILE A 85 -5.79 3.96 -9.40
CA ILE A 85 -6.05 4.72 -10.64
C ILE A 85 -5.38 6.10 -10.57
N LEU A 86 -5.46 6.77 -9.43
CA LEU A 86 -4.85 8.09 -9.22
C LEU A 86 -3.33 8.04 -9.40
N THR A 87 -2.68 7.05 -8.78
CA THR A 87 -1.22 6.88 -8.85
C THR A 87 -0.74 6.49 -10.24
N ALA A 88 -1.53 5.73 -11.00
CA ALA A 88 -1.26 5.47 -12.41
C ALA A 88 -1.31 6.76 -13.26
N TYR A 89 -2.21 7.70 -12.95
CA TYR A 89 -2.29 8.99 -13.67
C TYR A 89 -1.07 9.89 -13.43
N TYR A 90 -0.55 9.91 -12.21
CA TYR A 90 0.64 10.71 -11.84
C TYR A 90 1.97 9.99 -12.09
N ASP A 91 1.95 8.80 -12.69
CA ASP A 91 3.13 7.93 -12.87
C ASP A 91 3.90 7.71 -11.56
N LEU A 92 3.16 7.56 -10.45
CA LEU A 92 3.71 7.41 -9.12
C LEU A 92 3.71 5.93 -8.72
N PRO A 93 4.85 5.34 -8.33
CA PRO A 93 4.89 3.99 -7.80
C PRO A 93 4.01 3.86 -6.56
N ASN A 94 3.12 2.87 -6.57
CA ASN A 94 2.22 2.58 -5.46
C ASN A 94 2.39 1.14 -4.96
N PHE A 95 2.87 0.99 -3.73
CA PHE A 95 3.00 -0.30 -3.08
C PHE A 95 1.82 -0.56 -2.14
N LEU A 96 0.92 -1.45 -2.55
CA LEU A 96 -0.15 -1.92 -1.70
C LEU A 96 0.39 -2.83 -0.59
N TRP A 97 -0.24 -2.75 0.58
CA TRP A 97 0.07 -3.52 1.78
C TRP A 97 -1.23 -3.84 2.54
N GLY A 98 -1.20 -4.67 3.59
CA GLY A 98 -2.41 -5.02 4.34
C GLY A 98 -3.32 -6.01 3.58
N PRO A 99 -4.62 -6.11 3.89
CA PRO A 99 -5.56 -7.09 3.33
C PRO A 99 -6.07 -6.74 1.92
N VAL A 100 -5.20 -6.16 1.09
CA VAL A 100 -5.46 -5.94 -0.34
C VAL A 100 -5.32 -7.26 -1.12
N THR A 101 -6.47 -7.80 -1.52
CA THR A 101 -6.62 -9.15 -2.10
C THR A 101 -7.53 -9.17 -3.33
N ALA A 102 -8.03 -8.01 -3.78
CA ALA A 102 -8.87 -7.93 -4.96
C ALA A 102 -8.12 -8.41 -6.21
N ALA A 103 -8.71 -9.35 -6.97
CA ALA A 103 -8.15 -9.86 -8.23
C ALA A 103 -7.93 -8.76 -9.29
N GLN A 104 -8.59 -7.61 -9.15
CA GLN A 104 -8.46 -6.47 -10.06
C GLN A 104 -7.04 -5.89 -10.08
N PHE A 105 -6.26 -6.05 -9.02
CA PHE A 105 -4.88 -5.54 -8.96
C PHE A 105 -3.92 -6.27 -9.92
N ASN A 106 -4.32 -7.39 -10.51
CA ASN A 106 -3.56 -8.10 -11.53
C ASN A 106 -3.64 -7.42 -12.92
N ASP A 107 -4.56 -6.46 -13.11
CA ASP A 107 -4.71 -5.73 -14.37
C ASP A 107 -3.62 -4.66 -14.51
N ASN A 108 -2.49 -5.06 -15.11
CA ASN A 108 -1.34 -4.17 -15.35
C ASN A 108 -1.63 -3.05 -16.36
N VAL A 109 -2.70 -3.15 -17.16
CA VAL A 109 -3.11 -2.07 -18.06
C VAL A 109 -3.83 -0.98 -17.28
N ARG A 110 -4.65 -1.39 -16.30
CA ARG A 110 -5.37 -0.47 -15.42
C ARG A 110 -4.50 0.11 -14.31
N PHE A 111 -3.55 -0.66 -13.79
CA PHE A 111 -2.70 -0.29 -12.65
C PHE A 111 -1.20 -0.45 -12.95
N PRO A 112 -0.64 0.30 -13.92
CA PRO A 112 0.74 0.10 -14.39
C PRO A 112 1.84 0.40 -13.36
N THR A 113 1.58 1.27 -12.38
CA THR A 113 2.56 1.66 -11.35
C THR A 113 2.33 0.97 -10.00
N LEU A 114 1.40 0.03 -9.96
CA LEU A 114 0.96 -0.62 -8.74
C LEU A 114 1.69 -1.95 -8.54
N ALA A 115 2.17 -2.18 -7.33
CA ALA A 115 2.68 -3.46 -6.90
C ALA A 115 2.08 -3.82 -5.55
N SER A 116 1.73 -5.09 -5.35
CA SER A 116 1.20 -5.59 -4.07
C SER A 116 2.22 -6.52 -3.39
N VAL A 117 2.39 -6.37 -2.07
CA VAL A 117 3.19 -7.31 -1.26
C VAL A 117 2.35 -8.49 -0.74
N THR A 118 1.04 -8.47 -0.98
CA THR A 118 0.10 -9.53 -0.59
C THR A 118 -0.47 -10.25 -1.81
N PRO A 119 -0.72 -11.57 -1.71
CA PRO A 119 -1.32 -12.32 -2.80
C PRO A 119 -2.76 -11.86 -3.05
N ASP A 120 -3.14 -11.76 -4.31
CA ASP A 120 -4.52 -11.51 -4.71
C ASP A 120 -5.35 -12.80 -4.77
N SER A 121 -6.67 -12.64 -4.79
CA SER A 121 -7.63 -13.74 -4.93
C SER A 121 -7.48 -14.51 -6.23
N PHE A 122 -6.94 -13.90 -7.28
CA PHE A 122 -6.63 -14.58 -8.54
C PHE A 122 -5.50 -15.60 -8.34
N SER A 123 -4.41 -15.19 -7.70
CA SER A 123 -3.27 -16.05 -7.35
C SER A 123 -3.71 -17.20 -6.45
N PHE A 124 -4.62 -16.92 -5.50
CA PHE A 124 -5.19 -17.96 -4.65
C PHE A 124 -6.03 -18.96 -5.45
N ALA A 125 -6.86 -18.50 -6.38
CA ALA A 125 -7.66 -19.37 -7.24
C ALA A 125 -6.80 -20.27 -8.14
N VAL A 126 -5.72 -19.72 -8.71
CA VAL A 126 -4.74 -20.50 -9.49
C VAL A 126 -4.08 -21.57 -8.63
N PHE A 127 -3.72 -21.23 -7.39
CA PHE A 127 -3.14 -22.19 -6.46
C PHE A 127 -4.12 -23.34 -6.14
N THR A 128 -5.38 -23.03 -5.79
CA THR A 128 -6.37 -24.08 -5.49
C THR A 128 -6.63 -24.98 -6.70
N ALA A 129 -6.73 -24.41 -7.90
CA ALA A 129 -6.91 -25.19 -9.13
C ALA A 129 -5.73 -26.11 -9.44
N SER A 130 -4.51 -25.75 -9.02
CA SER A 130 -3.32 -26.60 -9.19
C SER A 130 -3.29 -27.81 -8.24
N ILE A 131 -3.94 -27.69 -7.07
CA ILE A 131 -4.03 -28.79 -6.09
C ILE A 131 -5.05 -29.83 -6.54
N ASP A 132 -6.18 -29.42 -7.10
CA ASP A 132 -7.25 -30.35 -7.55
C ASP A 132 -6.84 -31.22 -8.77
N ILE A 133 -5.67 -30.98 -9.35
CA ILE A 133 -5.12 -31.75 -10.49
C ILE A 133 -4.05 -32.78 -10.03
N ALA A 134 -3.69 -32.80 -8.74
CA ALA A 134 -2.74 -33.76 -8.15
C ALA A 134 -3.44 -34.89 -7.38
#